data_AF-A0A348YB18-F1
#
_entry.id   AF-A0A348YB18-F1
#
_cell.length_a   1.000
_cell.length_b   1.000
_cell.length_c   1.000
_cell.angle_alpha   90.00
_cell.angle_beta   90.00
_cell.angle_gamma   90.00
#
_symmetry.space_group_name_H-M   'P 1'
#
loop_
_entity.id
_entity.type
_entity.pdbx_description
1 polymer ?
#
loop_
_entity_poly.entity_id
_entity_poly.type
_entity_poly.pdbx_seq_one_letter_code
_entity_poly.pdbx_strand_id
1 'polypeptide(L)'
;RIRFNPLLIIAVIGVIILAIFLFRMVSNASKENIEQPISSAEDISAVEQAQGAAINTDVTGVSASGSALNLGGDDVAPATLDVKLTDAAVVTITDATGSSLIAGSQNAGDYQLSGMPPFDVQIDNINNVRLMLNQQSVALNSYTNGSQASFELAP
;
A
#
# COMPACT_ATOMS: atom_id res chain seq x y z
N ARG A 1 -0.62 -26.23 -56.96
CA ARG A 1 -0.17 -26.94 -55.74
C ARG A 1 0.93 -26.12 -55.09
N ILE A 2 0.68 -25.54 -53.92
CA ILE A 2 1.68 -24.76 -53.20
C ILE A 2 2.64 -25.76 -52.52
N ARG A 3 3.94 -25.63 -52.76
CA ARG A 3 4.99 -26.47 -52.15
C ARG A 3 5.52 -25.73 -50.93
N PHE A 4 5.08 -26.13 -49.74
CA PHE A 4 5.55 -25.53 -48.50
C PHE A 4 6.95 -26.05 -48.16
N ASN A 5 7.89 -25.13 -47.97
CA ASN A 5 9.22 -25.48 -47.45
C ASN A 5 9.13 -25.58 -45.92
N PRO A 6 9.29 -26.79 -45.34
CA PRO A 6 9.15 -26.98 -43.90
C PRO A 6 10.16 -26.16 -43.10
N LEU A 7 11.32 -25.86 -43.67
CA LEU A 7 12.37 -25.06 -43.03
C LEU A 7 11.94 -23.59 -42.89
N LEU A 8 11.24 -23.05 -43.89
CA LEU A 8 10.70 -21.68 -43.85
C LEU A 8 9.63 -21.55 -42.77
N ILE A 9 8.77 -22.56 -42.62
CA ILE A 9 7.71 -22.57 -41.59
C ILE A 9 8.32 -22.56 -40.19
N ILE A 10 9.34 -23.39 -39.93
CA ILE A 10 10.01 -23.44 -38.61
C ILE A 10 10.71 -22.11 -38.31
N ALA A 11 11.38 -21.52 -39.30
CA ALA A 11 12.05 -20.23 -39.15
C ALA A 11 11.05 -19.11 -38.78
N VAL A 12 9.90 -19.06 -39.45
CA VAL A 12 8.86 -18.06 -39.16
C VAL A 12 8.27 -18.25 -37.77
N ILE A 13 8.00 -19.49 -37.36
CA ILE A 13 7.50 -19.79 -36.00
C ILE A 13 8.52 -19.35 -34.94
N GLY A 14 9.81 -19.62 -35.16
CA GLY A 14 10.88 -19.19 -34.25
C GLY A 14 10.94 -17.67 -34.07
N VAL A 15 10.79 -16.91 -35.17
CA VAL A 15 10.77 -15.44 -35.12
C VAL A 15 9.54 -14.92 -34.37
N ILE A 16 8.37 -15.52 -34.56
CA ILE A 16 7.14 -15.13 -33.85
C ILE A 16 7.29 -15.35 -32.33
N ILE A 17 7.85 -16.49 -31.92
CA ILE A 17 8.08 -16.80 -30.50
C ILE A 17 9.07 -15.80 -29.88
N LEU A 18 10.17 -15.48 -30.59
CA LEU A 18 11.16 -14.51 -30.14
C LEU A 18 10.56 -13.11 -29.94
N ALA A 19 9.69 -12.67 -30.86
CA ALA A 19 9.02 -11.38 -30.75
C ALA A 19 8.12 -11.29 -29.51
N ILE A 20 7.36 -12.35 -29.22
CA ILE A 20 6.49 -12.42 -28.02
C ILE A 20 7.34 -12.40 -26.74
N PHE A 21 8.46 -13.12 -26.74
CA PHE A 21 9.37 -13.17 -25.60
C PHE A 21 9.96 -11.79 -25.27
N LEU A 22 10.47 -11.08 -26.28
CA LEU A 22 11.02 -9.72 -26.11
C LEU A 22 9.94 -8.73 -25.64
N PHE A 23 8.72 -8.84 -26.16
CA PHE A 23 7.61 -7.99 -25.72
C PHE A 23 7.28 -8.21 -24.24
N ARG A 24 7.20 -9.47 -23.77
CA ARG A 24 6.95 -9.74 -22.35
C ARG A 24 8.14 -9.35 -21.46
N MET A 25 9.37 -9.56 -21.92
CA MET A 25 10.58 -9.18 -21.17
C MET A 25 10.69 -7.67 -21.00
N VAL A 26 10.47 -6.88 -22.06
CA VAL A 26 10.54 -5.41 -21.96
C VAL A 26 9.39 -4.84 -21.14
N SER A 27 8.18 -5.39 -21.24
CA SER A 27 7.04 -4.95 -20.43
C SER A 27 7.20 -5.29 -18.94
N ASN A 28 7.98 -6.31 -18.60
CA ASN A 28 8.28 -6.65 -17.21
C ASN A 28 9.51 -5.91 -16.65
N ALA A 29 10.46 -5.46 -17.49
CA ALA A 29 11.68 -4.78 -17.05
C ALA A 29 11.45 -3.34 -16.55
N SER A 30 10.33 -2.70 -16.88
CA SER A 30 10.03 -1.32 -16.48
C SER A 30 9.29 -1.19 -15.14
N LYS A 31 9.34 -2.23 -14.29
CA LYS A 31 8.59 -2.30 -13.03
C LYS A 31 9.44 -2.26 -11.75
N GLU A 32 10.67 -1.79 -11.83
CA GLU A 32 11.54 -1.63 -10.66
C GLU A 32 12.42 -0.38 -10.76
N ASN A 33 12.56 0.30 -9.62
CA ASN A 33 13.40 1.47 -9.32
C ASN A 33 12.78 2.88 -9.43
N ILE A 34 11.74 3.13 -8.62
CA ILE A 34 11.60 4.45 -7.97
C ILE A 34 11.81 4.22 -6.47
N GLU A 35 13.06 4.15 -6.04
CA GLU A 35 13.44 4.21 -4.61
C GLU A 35 14.62 5.18 -4.43
N GLN A 36 14.24 6.40 -4.04
CA GLN A 36 14.85 7.28 -3.03
C GLN A 36 16.37 7.57 -3.05
N PRO A 37 16.80 8.84 -3.26
CA PRO A 37 18.10 9.28 -2.79
C PRO A 37 18.05 9.46 -1.27
N ILE A 38 18.60 8.46 -0.60
CA ILE A 38 19.28 8.48 0.71
C ILE A 38 19.54 9.89 1.27
N SER A 39 18.88 10.18 2.40
CA SER A 39 19.23 11.27 3.31
C SER A 39 20.60 10.99 3.91
N SER A 40 21.62 11.74 3.50
CA SER A 40 22.90 11.76 4.20
C SER A 40 22.69 12.40 5.57
N ALA A 41 22.85 11.61 6.62
CA ALA A 41 22.98 12.10 7.98
C ALA A 41 24.32 12.83 8.16
N GLU A 42 24.34 13.72 9.16
CA GLU A 42 25.51 14.20 9.92
C GLU A 42 26.30 15.39 9.35
N ASP A 43 25.82 16.59 9.68
CA ASP A 43 26.71 17.62 10.24
C ASP A 43 26.05 18.23 11.50
N ILE A 44 26.46 17.71 12.66
CA ILE A 44 26.08 18.23 13.97
C ILE A 44 26.97 19.44 14.23
N SER A 45 26.48 20.64 13.93
CA SER A 45 27.09 21.88 14.44
C SER A 45 26.86 21.97 15.95
N ALA A 46 27.84 21.48 16.71
CA ALA A 46 28.01 21.74 18.12
C ALA A 46 28.40 23.20 18.34
N VAL A 47 27.42 24.04 18.68
CA VAL A 47 27.49 25.40 19.30
C VAL A 47 26.08 25.93 19.08
N GLU A 48 25.14 25.82 20.02
CA GLU A 48 24.79 26.90 20.95
C GLU A 48 23.81 26.37 22.03
N GLN A 49 24.24 25.43 22.87
CA GLN A 49 23.50 25.12 24.11
C GLN A 49 24.08 25.95 25.25
N ALA A 50 23.99 27.28 25.11
CA ALA A 50 24.31 28.23 26.16
C ALA A 50 23.05 28.57 26.95
N GLN A 51 23.14 28.34 28.26
CA GLN A 51 22.36 28.97 29.33
C GLN A 51 20.86 28.67 29.41
N GLY A 52 20.51 27.78 30.34
CA GLY A 52 19.18 27.73 30.92
C GLY A 52 19.12 26.83 32.16
N ALA A 53 19.18 27.47 33.34
CA ALA A 53 18.79 26.95 34.65
C ALA A 53 19.73 25.96 35.37
N ALA A 54 20.76 26.49 36.02
CA ALA A 54 21.31 25.86 37.22
C ALA A 54 20.28 26.01 38.36
N ILE A 55 19.51 24.96 38.65
CA ILE A 55 18.66 24.90 39.86
C ILE A 55 19.45 24.16 40.94
N ASN A 56 19.88 24.93 41.94
CA ASN A 56 20.43 24.41 43.19
C ASN A 56 19.28 23.86 44.05
N THR A 57 19.18 22.54 44.19
CA THR A 57 18.19 21.90 45.08
C THR A 57 18.90 21.23 46.26
N ASP A 58 19.13 22.02 47.30
CA ASP A 58 19.01 21.53 48.67
C ASP A 58 17.51 21.45 49.01
N VAL A 59 17.13 20.45 49.81
CA VAL A 59 15.79 20.21 50.39
C VAL A 59 14.81 19.37 49.54
N THR A 60 14.77 18.09 49.92
CA THR A 60 13.59 17.20 50.02
C THR A 60 12.27 17.69 49.41
N GLY A 61 11.88 17.12 48.26
CA GLY A 61 10.57 17.34 47.67
C GLY A 61 10.27 16.39 46.53
N VAL A 62 9.49 15.36 46.82
CA VAL A 62 8.84 14.46 45.86
C VAL A 62 8.12 15.27 44.77
N SER A 63 8.46 15.03 43.50
CA SER A 63 7.54 14.80 42.37
C SER A 63 8.26 15.07 41.05
N ALA A 64 8.80 14.02 40.43
CA ALA A 64 9.02 14.01 38.99
C ALA A 64 7.63 13.88 38.32
N SER A 65 6.90 14.99 38.25
CA SER A 65 5.68 15.14 37.45
C SER A 65 5.96 16.19 36.39
N GLY A 66 6.38 15.69 35.24
CA GLY A 66 6.53 16.44 34.00
C GLY A 66 6.34 15.50 32.84
N SER A 67 5.30 14.66 32.90
CA SER A 67 4.78 13.93 31.74
C SER A 67 4.62 14.94 30.62
N ALA A 68 5.50 14.88 29.63
CA ALA A 68 5.30 15.54 28.36
C ALA A 68 4.10 14.86 27.72
N LEU A 69 2.92 15.42 27.96
CA LEU A 69 1.85 15.63 27.00
C LEU A 69 2.02 14.81 25.71
N ASN A 70 1.62 13.54 25.75
CA ASN A 70 1.39 12.74 24.55
C ASN A 70 0.17 13.34 23.85
N LEU A 71 0.40 14.31 22.95
CA LEU A 71 -0.61 14.94 22.12
C LEU A 71 -1.11 13.94 21.07
N GLY A 72 -1.92 12.97 21.49
CA GLY A 72 -2.94 12.30 20.66
C GLY A 72 -2.55 11.97 19.23
N GLY A 73 -1.31 11.54 18.98
CA GLY A 73 -1.03 10.66 17.86
C GLY A 73 -1.56 9.33 18.33
N ASP A 74 -2.78 9.00 17.91
CA ASP A 74 -3.30 7.65 18.00
C ASP A 74 -2.21 6.78 17.35
N ASP A 75 -1.37 6.11 18.16
CA ASP A 75 -0.44 5.08 17.71
C ASP A 75 -1.33 3.93 17.24
N VAL A 76 -2.02 4.14 16.12
CA VAL A 76 -2.96 3.16 15.59
C VAL A 76 -2.08 2.03 15.09
N ALA A 77 -2.21 0.86 15.70
CA ALA A 77 -1.51 -0.30 15.19
C ALA A 77 -1.98 -0.58 13.74
N PRO A 78 -1.11 -1.14 12.88
CA PRO A 78 -1.54 -1.61 11.57
C PRO A 78 -2.74 -2.55 11.71
N ALA A 79 -3.74 -2.34 10.87
CA ALA A 79 -4.93 -3.18 10.79
C ALA A 79 -4.82 -4.12 9.59
N THR A 80 -5.58 -5.22 9.64
CA THR A 80 -5.67 -6.17 8.52
C THR A 80 -6.98 -6.00 7.79
N LEU A 81 -6.92 -5.99 6.46
CA LEU A 81 -8.10 -5.92 5.60
C LEU A 81 -8.08 -7.11 4.64
N ASP A 82 -9.03 -8.03 4.83
CA ASP A 82 -9.23 -9.16 3.93
C ASP A 82 -10.23 -8.76 2.84
N VAL A 83 -9.81 -8.86 1.58
CA VAL A 83 -10.60 -8.58 0.39
C VAL A 83 -10.83 -9.87 -0.37
N LYS A 84 -12.08 -10.32 -0.45
CA LYS A 84 -12.46 -11.49 -1.24
C LYS A 84 -13.20 -11.05 -2.50
N LEU A 85 -12.68 -11.45 -3.65
CA LEU A 85 -13.28 -11.21 -4.95
C LEU A 85 -13.88 -12.52 -5.51
N THR A 86 -15.14 -12.48 -5.91
CA THR A 86 -15.82 -13.62 -6.55
C THR A 86 -15.74 -13.60 -8.08
N ASP A 87 -15.48 -12.44 -8.67
CA ASP A 87 -15.24 -12.20 -10.10
C ASP A 87 -14.37 -10.94 -10.24
N ALA A 88 -13.97 -10.58 -11.46
CA ALA A 88 -13.17 -9.41 -11.71
C ALA A 88 -13.87 -8.11 -11.26
N ALA A 89 -13.10 -7.21 -10.65
CA ALA A 89 -13.54 -5.89 -10.19
C ALA A 89 -12.34 -4.93 -10.11
N VAL A 90 -12.58 -3.64 -10.30
CA VAL A 90 -11.59 -2.60 -10.03
C VAL A 90 -11.65 -2.22 -8.56
N VAL A 91 -10.53 -2.40 -7.87
CA VAL A 91 -10.39 -2.10 -6.44
C VAL A 91 -9.16 -1.24 -6.23
N THR A 92 -9.33 -0.14 -5.51
CA THR A 92 -8.24 0.72 -5.06
C THR A 92 -8.34 0.88 -3.56
N ILE A 93 -7.28 0.54 -2.84
CA ILE A 93 -7.19 0.72 -1.39
C ILE A 93 -5.85 1.37 -1.06
N THR A 94 -5.93 2.48 -0.36
CA THR A 94 -4.78 3.24 0.14
C THR A 94 -4.91 3.36 1.65
N ASP A 95 -3.80 3.28 2.36
CA ASP A 95 -3.75 3.46 3.81
C ASP A 95 -3.55 4.95 4.19
N ALA A 96 -3.65 5.27 5.48
CA ALA A 96 -3.54 6.65 5.98
C ALA A 96 -2.16 7.30 5.74
N THR A 97 -1.13 6.49 5.48
CA THR A 97 0.21 7.00 5.13
C THR A 97 0.31 7.39 3.65
N GLY A 98 -0.73 7.07 2.86
CA GLY A 98 -0.73 7.21 1.40
C GLY A 98 -0.18 5.98 0.68
N SER A 99 0.08 4.87 1.37
CA SER A 99 0.59 3.63 0.77
C SER A 99 -0.52 2.91 0.02
N SER A 100 -0.30 2.62 -1.27
CA SER A 100 -1.25 1.84 -2.06
C SER A 100 -1.11 0.35 -1.74
N LEU A 101 -2.15 -0.24 -1.15
CA LEU A 101 -2.19 -1.65 -0.77
C LEU A 101 -2.69 -2.53 -1.93
N ILE A 102 -3.65 -2.02 -2.70
CA ILE A 102 -4.15 -2.64 -3.94
C ILE A 102 -4.65 -1.55 -4.88
N ALA A 103 -4.47 -1.71 -6.19
CA ALA A 103 -4.94 -0.75 -7.18
C ALA A 103 -5.24 -1.42 -8.53
N GLY A 104 -6.34 -0.99 -9.16
CA GLY A 104 -6.73 -1.40 -10.50
C GLY A 104 -7.59 -2.67 -10.56
N SER A 105 -7.67 -3.27 -11.75
CA SER A 105 -8.47 -4.48 -11.97
C SER A 105 -7.85 -5.70 -11.30
N GLN A 106 -8.64 -6.35 -10.45
CA GLN A 106 -8.30 -7.56 -9.71
C GLN A 106 -9.17 -8.72 -10.22
N ASN A 107 -8.62 -9.93 -10.20
CA ASN A 107 -9.38 -11.14 -10.54
C ASN A 107 -10.02 -11.75 -9.29
N ALA A 108 -10.86 -12.77 -9.47
CA ALA A 108 -11.37 -13.56 -8.36
C ALA A 108 -10.21 -14.14 -7.51
N GLY A 109 -10.33 -14.06 -6.20
CA GLY A 109 -9.29 -14.46 -5.27
C GLY A 109 -9.48 -13.85 -3.87
N ASP A 110 -8.63 -14.28 -2.95
CA ASP A 110 -8.58 -13.76 -1.58
C ASP A 110 -7.27 -12.98 -1.41
N TYR A 111 -7.38 -11.73 -0.95
CA TYR A 111 -6.28 -10.81 -0.78
C TYR A 111 -6.25 -10.36 0.68
N GLN A 112 -5.13 -10.57 1.37
CA GLN A 112 -4.94 -10.10 2.73
C GLN A 112 -4.00 -8.90 2.71
N LEU A 113 -4.51 -7.76 3.14
CA LEU A 113 -3.78 -6.49 3.17
C LEU A 113 -3.49 -6.10 4.62
N SER A 114 -2.38 -5.41 4.82
CA SER A 114 -2.06 -4.80 6.11
C SER A 114 -1.51 -3.40 5.87
N GLY A 115 -1.97 -2.44 6.66
CA GLY A 115 -1.56 -1.05 6.53
C GLY A 115 -2.09 -0.21 7.69
N MET A 116 -1.77 1.08 7.65
CA MET A 116 -2.19 2.02 8.67
C MET A 116 -3.62 2.49 8.41
N PRO A 117 -4.60 2.21 9.29
CA PRO A 117 -5.91 2.81 9.14
C PRO A 117 -5.87 4.34 9.38
N PRO A 118 -6.89 5.09 8.94
CA PRO A 118 -8.00 4.63 8.09
C PRO A 118 -7.56 4.18 6.69
N PHE A 119 -8.34 3.28 6.08
CA PHE A 119 -8.18 2.84 4.70
C PHE A 119 -9.15 3.58 3.79
N ASP A 120 -8.65 4.24 2.76
CA ASP A 120 -9.43 4.78 1.65
C ASP A 120 -9.75 3.65 0.67
N VAL A 121 -11.02 3.26 0.59
CA VAL A 121 -11.49 2.12 -0.22
C VAL A 121 -12.36 2.62 -1.35
N GLN A 122 -12.02 2.22 -2.58
CA GLN A 122 -12.82 2.43 -3.79
C GLN A 122 -13.04 1.10 -4.52
N ILE A 123 -14.28 0.79 -4.83
CA ILE A 123 -14.71 -0.45 -5.49
C ILE A 123 -15.71 -0.10 -6.58
N ASP A 124 -15.49 -0.60 -7.80
CA ASP A 124 -16.42 -0.36 -8.93
C ASP A 124 -17.68 -1.24 -8.90
N ASN A 125 -17.56 -2.47 -8.38
CA ASN A 125 -18.66 -3.42 -8.30
C ASN A 125 -18.63 -4.23 -7.00
N ILE A 126 -19.31 -3.72 -5.97
CA ILE A 126 -19.43 -4.35 -4.65
C ILE A 126 -20.10 -5.72 -4.67
N ASN A 127 -20.85 -6.08 -5.72
CA ASN A 127 -21.47 -7.40 -5.81
C ASN A 127 -20.40 -8.51 -5.88
N ASN A 128 -19.26 -8.19 -6.48
CA ASN A 128 -18.13 -9.10 -6.67
C ASN A 128 -17.13 -9.07 -5.52
N VAL A 129 -17.30 -8.18 -4.53
CA VAL A 129 -16.33 -7.94 -3.46
C VAL A 129 -16.95 -8.20 -2.09
N ARG A 130 -16.16 -8.78 -1.18
CA ARG A 130 -16.45 -8.86 0.25
C ARG A 130 -15.24 -8.32 1.00
N LEU A 131 -15.49 -7.56 2.07
CA LEU A 131 -14.44 -6.95 2.88
C LEU A 131 -14.61 -7.34 4.34
N MET A 132 -13.49 -7.64 4.99
CA MET A 132 -13.41 -7.86 6.43
C MET A 132 -12.27 -7.04 7.01
N LEU A 133 -12.57 -6.17 7.96
CA LEU A 133 -11.59 -5.40 8.73
C LEU A 133 -11.34 -6.12 10.04
N ASN A 134 -10.09 -6.50 10.32
CA ASN A 134 -9.73 -7.23 11.54
C ASN A 134 -10.66 -8.42 11.82
N GLN A 135 -10.98 -9.19 10.78
CA GLN A 135 -11.92 -10.33 10.80
C GLN A 135 -13.40 -9.98 11.04
N GLN A 136 -13.77 -8.69 11.06
CA GLN A 136 -15.16 -8.24 11.12
C GLN A 136 -15.68 -7.87 9.74
N SER A 137 -16.83 -8.43 9.36
CA SER A 137 -17.44 -8.15 8.05
C SER A 137 -17.84 -6.68 7.92
N VAL A 138 -17.47 -6.07 6.80
CA VAL A 138 -17.85 -4.71 6.43
C VAL A 138 -19.10 -4.74 5.56
N ALA A 139 -20.12 -3.95 5.92
CA ALA A 139 -21.38 -3.90 5.18
C ALA A 139 -21.29 -2.95 3.98
N LEU A 140 -20.74 -3.40 2.85
CA LEU A 140 -20.48 -2.53 1.68
C LEU A 140 -21.70 -1.78 1.16
N ASN A 141 -22.90 -2.37 1.24
CA ASN A 141 -24.14 -1.75 0.79
C ASN A 141 -24.50 -0.44 1.51
N SER A 142 -23.92 -0.14 2.68
CA SER A 142 -24.12 1.15 3.36
C SER A 142 -23.27 2.28 2.77
N TYR A 143 -22.31 1.96 1.91
CA TYR A 143 -21.33 2.90 1.35
C TYR A 143 -21.46 3.06 -0.17
N THR A 144 -22.53 2.54 -0.75
CA THR A 144 -22.68 2.45 -2.21
C THR A 144 -23.50 3.58 -2.81
N ASN A 145 -23.13 3.95 -4.03
CA ASN A 145 -24.01 4.62 -4.99
C ASN A 145 -24.19 3.68 -6.20
N GLY A 146 -25.25 2.87 -6.17
CA GLY A 146 -25.44 1.78 -7.13
C GLY A 146 -24.51 0.60 -6.84
N SER A 147 -23.69 0.21 -7.81
CA SER A 147 -22.73 -0.90 -7.63
C SER A 147 -21.35 -0.45 -7.15
N GLN A 148 -21.08 0.85 -7.17
CA GLN A 148 -19.80 1.43 -6.78
C GLN A 148 -19.83 1.84 -5.31
N ALA A 149 -18.70 1.71 -4.61
CA ALA A 149 -18.52 2.22 -3.25
C ALA A 149 -17.22 3.02 -3.15
N SER A 150 -17.27 4.11 -2.39
CA SER A 150 -16.11 4.91 -2.02
C SER A 150 -16.29 5.36 -0.59
N PHE A 151 -15.43 4.92 0.32
CA PHE A 151 -15.53 5.21 1.74
C PHE A 151 -14.19 5.07 2.44
N GLU A 152 -14.11 5.69 3.60
CA GLU A 152 -12.99 5.56 4.53
C GLU A 152 -13.36 4.52 5.60
N LEU A 153 -12.40 3.67 5.97
CA LEU A 153 -12.63 2.57 6.88
C LEU A 153 -11.58 2.56 8.01
N ALA A 154 -12.04 2.72 9.25
CA ALA A 154 -11.22 2.65 10.47
C ALA A 154 -11.71 1.50 11.39
N PRO A 155 -10.84 0.99 12.29
CA PRO A 155 -11.17 -0.04 13.28
C PRO A 155 -12.36 0.29 14.19
#